data_AF-A0A850XMB1-F1
#
_entry.id   AF-A0A850XMB1-F1
#
_cell.length_a   1.000
_cell.length_b   1.000
_cell.length_c   1.000
_cell.angle_alpha   90.00
_cell.angle_beta   90.00
_cell.angle_gamma   90.00
#
_symmetry.space_group_name_H-M   'P 1'
#
loop_
_entity.id
_entity.type
_entity.pdbx_description
1 polymer ?
#
loop_
_entity_poly.entity_id
_entity_poly.type
_entity_poly.pdbx_seq_one_letter_code
_entity_poly.pdbx_strand_id
1 'polypeptide(L)' 'PDLSGYEKFGLGNVKYNISRIHVTAVEFPSASISLIPGTGIKLVIGNASLTVDMNWNIRTWML' A
#
# COMPACT_ATOMS: atom_id res chain seq x y z
N PRO A 1 2.62 2.58 -11.08
CA PRO A 1 1.23 3.09 -11.07
C PRO A 1 1.27 4.46 -10.39
N ASP A 2 0.51 5.42 -10.91
CA ASP A 2 0.48 6.78 -10.37
C ASP A 2 -0.96 7.09 -9.94
N LEU A 3 -1.09 7.84 -8.84
CA LEU A 3 -2.35 8.15 -8.19
C LEU A 3 -2.49 9.66 -8.12
N SER A 4 -3.38 10.21 -8.93
CA SER A 4 -3.64 11.65 -8.94
C SER A 4 -5.12 11.91 -8.84
N GLY A 5 -5.49 12.97 -8.13
CA GLY A 5 -6.88 13.29 -7.91
C GLY A 5 -7.08 14.69 -7.37
N TYR A 6 -8.36 14.98 -7.18
CA TYR A 6 -8.83 16.23 -6.64
C TYR A 6 -9.98 15.95 -5.70
N GLU A 7 -9.88 16.44 -4.47
CA GLU A 7 -10.85 16.21 -3.42
C GLU A 7 -11.15 17.50 -2.67
N LYS A 8 -12.38 17.60 -2.16
CA LYS A 8 -12.78 18.66 -1.24
C LYS A 8 -12.62 18.14 0.19
N PHE A 9 -11.92 18.90 1.03
CA PHE A 9 -11.76 18.56 2.43
C PHE A 9 -12.06 19.80 3.28
N GLY A 10 -13.16 19.76 4.04
CA GLY A 10 -13.67 20.93 4.77
C GLY A 10 -14.04 22.09 3.83
N LEU A 11 -13.53 23.28 4.13
CA LEU A 11 -13.71 24.50 3.31
C LEU A 11 -12.65 24.65 2.19
N GLY A 12 -11.73 23.69 2.07
CA GLY A 12 -10.63 23.74 1.13
C GLY A 12 -10.72 22.70 0.03
N ASN A 13 -9.89 22.91 -0.99
CA ASN A 13 -9.66 21.96 -2.05
C ASN A 13 -8.25 21.38 -1.95
N VAL A 14 -8.12 20.11 -2.32
CA VAL A 14 -6.88 19.36 -2.29
C VAL A 14 -6.67 18.75 -3.66
N LYS A 15 -5.54 19.05 -4.30
CA LYS A 15 -5.04 18.36 -5.48
C LYS A 15 -3.84 17.54 -5.09
N TYR A 16 -3.87 16.24 -5.35
CA TYR A 16 -2.75 15.35 -5.06
C TYR A 16 -2.24 14.65 -6.32
N ASN A 17 -0.95 14.39 -6.33
CA ASN A 17 -0.27 13.53 -7.28
C ASN A 17 0.76 12.71 -6.51
N ILE A 18 0.58 11.39 -6.53
CA ILE A 18 1.50 10.39 -6.01
C ILE A 18 2.04 9.64 -7.22
N SER A 19 3.34 9.60 -7.38
CA SER A 19 4.01 9.00 -8.54
C SER A 19 5.22 8.18 -8.11
N ARG A 20 5.76 7.38 -9.04
CA ARG A 20 6.94 6.53 -8.78
C ARG A 20 6.72 5.63 -7.56
N ILE A 21 5.51 5.07 -7.42
CA ILE A 21 5.23 4.09 -6.37
C ILE A 21 6.05 2.84 -6.66
N HIS A 22 7.06 2.58 -5.85
CA HIS A 22 8.00 1.48 -6.03
C HIS A 22 8.20 0.72 -4.71
N VAL A 23 8.00 -0.59 -4.76
CA VAL A 23 8.25 -1.45 -3.60
C VAL A 23 9.75 -1.68 -3.50
N THR A 24 10.35 -1.23 -2.39
CA THR A 24 11.79 -1.33 -2.17
C THR A 24 12.17 -2.54 -1.32
N ALA A 25 11.26 -3.00 -0.45
CA ALA A 25 11.47 -4.20 0.35
C ALA A 25 10.14 -4.89 0.65
N VAL A 26 10.21 -6.21 0.79
CA VAL A 26 9.10 -7.06 1.23
C VAL A 26 9.65 -8.03 2.26
N GLU A 27 8.98 -8.15 3.40
CA GLU A 27 9.42 -9.02 4.48
C GLU A 27 8.29 -9.96 4.90
N PHE A 28 8.66 -11.22 5.14
CA PHE A 28 7.75 -12.27 5.61
C PHE A 28 8.35 -12.94 6.84
N PRO A 29 8.36 -12.26 8.00
CA PRO A 29 9.10 -12.71 9.18
C PRO A 29 8.52 -13.97 9.82
N SER A 30 7.23 -14.24 9.64
CA SER A 30 6.58 -15.47 10.11
C SER A 30 5.86 -16.15 8.96
N ALA A 31 6.34 -17.32 8.53
CA ALA A 31 5.66 -18.15 7.56
C ALA A 31 5.60 -19.59 8.09
N SER A 32 4.43 -20.22 7.96
CA SER A 32 4.25 -21.63 8.32
C SER A 32 3.47 -22.37 7.24
N ILE A 33 3.83 -23.63 7.06
CA ILE A 33 3.21 -24.53 6.11
C ILE A 33 2.67 -25.72 6.89
N SER A 34 1.43 -26.12 6.61
CA SER A 34 0.85 -27.36 7.12
C SER A 34 0.15 -28.14 6.02
N LEU A 35 0.13 -29.46 6.16
CA LEU A 35 -0.65 -30.34 5.29
C LEU A 35 -2.03 -30.54 5.90
N ILE A 36 -3.06 -30.40 5.08
CA ILE A 36 -4.44 -30.74 5.40
C ILE A 36 -4.73 -32.09 4.75
N PRO A 37 -4.80 -33.19 5.53
CA PRO A 37 -5.03 -34.52 5.00
C PRO A 37 -6.29 -34.58 4.12
N GLY A 38 -6.18 -35.20 2.94
CA GLY A 38 -7.27 -35.32 1.98
C GLY A 38 -7.69 -34.02 1.29
N THR A 39 -7.03 -32.88 1.55
CA THR A 39 -7.34 -31.58 0.91
C THR A 39 -6.14 -30.99 0.18
N GLY A 40 -5.01 -30.76 0.86
CA GLY A 40 -3.86 -30.09 0.25
C GLY A 40 -2.92 -29.40 1.24
N ILE A 41 -2.27 -28.33 0.79
CA ILE A 41 -1.28 -27.57 1.55
C ILE A 41 -1.90 -26.25 2.01
N LYS A 42 -1.71 -25.90 3.29
CA LYS A 42 -2.04 -24.59 3.85
C LYS A 42 -0.75 -23.82 4.11
N LEU A 43 -0.64 -22.64 3.49
CA LEU A 43 0.40 -21.66 3.77
C LEU A 43 -0.20 -20.52 4.60
N VAL A 44 0.45 -20.18 5.71
CA VAL A 44 0.08 -19.05 6.56
C VAL A 44 1.27 -18.10 6.63
N ILE A 45 1.05 -16.85 6.28
CA ILE A 45 2.03 -15.77 6.40
C ILE A 45 1.51 -14.80 7.44
N GLY A 46 2.27 -14.60 8.50
CA GLY A 46 2.01 -13.65 9.58
C GLY A 46 2.97 -12.48 9.50
N ASN A 47 2.49 -11.30 9.91
CA ASN A 47 3.33 -10.11 10.10
C ASN A 47 4.09 -9.67 8.83
N ALA A 48 3.53 -9.92 7.64
CA ALA A 48 4.11 -9.45 6.40
C ALA A 48 4.22 -7.92 6.41
N SER A 49 5.37 -7.39 5.98
CA SER A 49 5.62 -5.96 5.85
C SER A 49 6.05 -5.65 4.41
N LEU A 50 5.82 -4.41 4.01
CA LEU A 50 6.21 -3.93 2.69
C LEU A 50 6.66 -2.47 2.80
N THR A 51 7.85 -2.19 2.28
CA THR A 51 8.39 -0.83 2.20
C THR A 51 8.18 -0.28 0.80
N VAL A 52 7.63 0.93 0.72
CA VAL A 52 7.35 1.63 -0.54
C VAL A 52 8.10 2.96 -0.55
N ASP A 53 8.83 3.20 -1.63
CA ASP A 53 9.31 4.53 -2.02
C ASP A 53 8.31 5.17 -2.99
N MET A 54 8.01 6.45 -2.80
CA MET A 54 7.10 7.18 -3.68
C MET A 54 7.36 8.69 -3.64
N ASN A 55 7.11 9.35 -4.77
CA ASN A 55 7.04 10.79 -4.85
C ASN A 55 5.62 11.25 -4.58
N TRP A 56 5.47 12.34 -3.82
CA TRP A 56 4.16 12.94 -3.58
C TRP A 56 4.20 14.46 -3.74
N ASN A 57 3.14 15.00 -4.33
CA ASN A 57 2.91 16.42 -4.47
C ASN A 57 1.46 16.71 -4.10
N ILE A 58 1.28 17.51 -3.05
CA ILE A 58 -0.04 17.93 -2.57
C ILE A 58 -0.10 19.46 -2.65
N ARG A 59 -1.17 19.96 -3.26
CA ARG A 59 -1.51 21.38 -3.30
C ARG A 59 -2.87 21.58 -2.67
N THR A 60 -2.95 22.55 -1.77
CA THR A 60 -4.20 22.92 -1.11
C THR A 60 -4.47 24.40 -1.32
N TRP A 61 -5.75 24.77 -1.36
CA TRP A 61 -6.20 26.15 -1.31
C TRP A 61 -7.57 26.23 -0.67
N MET A 62 -7.81 27.32 0.06
CA MET A 62 -9.13 27.64 0.59
C MET A 62 -9.95 28.38 -0.47
N LEU A 63 -11.25 28.15 -0.49
CA LEU A 63 -12.20 28.98 -1.23
C LEU A 63 -12.46 30.29 -0.47
#